data_AF-A0A7S0BHH4-F1
#
_entry.id   AF-A0A7S0BHH4-F1
#
_cell.length_a   1.000
_cell.length_b   1.000
_cell.length_c   1.000
_cell.angle_alpha   90.00
_cell.angle_beta   90.00
_cell.angle_gamma   90.00
#
_symmetry.space_group_name_H-M   'P 1'
#
loop_
_entity.id
_entity.type
_entity.pdbx_description
1 polymer ?
#
loop_
_entity_poly.entity_id
_entity_poly.type
_entity_poly.pdbx_seq_one_letter_code
_entity_poly.pdbx_strand_id
1 'polypeptide(L)'
;FDKMNDQDRTSIHEAMEQQTISISKAGIVTTLQARCSVVAAANPVKGRYDSSVSFFENVDLTEPILSRFDVLCVVRDAVDPLVDENLARFVVNSHSSSHPSESRASKLAEANEAPVMSETNVELIPQDLLRKYLIFARRTASPRFENVDQEKISRLYIDLRRESLSSGGMPIALRHLESIVRMSEARARMHLRSYVRDDDV
;
A
#
# COMPACT_ATOMS: atom_id res chain seq x y z
N PHE A 1 11.07 -7.95 -6.29
CA PHE A 1 10.45 -9.12 -5.61
C PHE A 1 10.37 -10.33 -6.55
N ASP A 2 10.16 -10.06 -7.85
CA ASP A 2 10.35 -10.95 -9.00
C ASP A 2 11.75 -11.60 -9.13
N LYS A 3 12.83 -10.91 -8.73
CA LYS A 3 14.22 -11.41 -8.88
C LYS A 3 14.82 -12.06 -7.62
N MET A 4 13.99 -12.56 -6.71
CA MET A 4 14.46 -13.15 -5.45
C MET A 4 14.79 -14.63 -5.60
N ASN A 5 15.85 -15.08 -4.91
CA ASN A 5 16.19 -16.50 -4.83
C ASN A 5 15.09 -17.28 -4.09
N ASP A 6 14.86 -18.54 -4.46
CA ASP A 6 13.78 -19.36 -3.88
C ASP A 6 13.93 -19.58 -2.36
N GLN A 7 15.16 -19.65 -1.84
CA GLN A 7 15.43 -19.76 -0.40
C GLN A 7 14.97 -18.51 0.39
N ASP A 8 15.05 -17.33 -0.22
CA ASP A 8 14.59 -16.10 0.42
C ASP A 8 13.06 -16.00 0.33
N ARG A 9 12.46 -16.54 -0.75
CA ARG A 9 11.00 -16.59 -0.91
C ARG A 9 10.35 -17.44 0.19
N THR A 10 10.91 -18.60 0.54
CA THR A 10 10.37 -19.45 1.62
C THR A 10 10.42 -18.77 2.99
N SER A 11 11.50 -18.02 3.27
CA SER A 11 11.63 -17.26 4.51
C SER A 11 10.60 -16.13 4.60
N ILE A 12 10.29 -15.47 3.48
CA ILE A 12 9.24 -14.44 3.43
C ILE A 12 7.85 -15.05 3.61
N HIS A 13 7.59 -16.24 3.07
CA HIS A 13 6.32 -16.93 3.29
C HIS A 13 6.02 -17.16 4.76
N GLU A 14 7.02 -17.60 5.53
CA GLU A 14 6.90 -17.79 6.97
C GLU A 14 6.64 -16.45 7.69
N ALA A 15 7.44 -15.43 7.38
CA ALA A 15 7.32 -14.12 8.00
C ALA A 15 5.96 -13.45 7.72
N MET A 16 5.42 -13.57 6.49
CA MET A 16 4.13 -12.97 6.12
C MET A 16 2.93 -13.73 6.70
N GLU A 17 3.06 -15.03 6.95
CA GLU A 17 1.97 -15.85 7.48
C GLU A 17 1.94 -15.85 9.01
N GLN A 18 3.08 -16.14 9.63
CA GLN A 18 3.19 -16.39 11.07
C GLN A 18 3.71 -15.17 11.83
N GLN A 19 4.22 -14.15 11.12
CA GLN A 19 4.91 -13.00 11.72
C GLN A 19 6.08 -13.42 12.63
N THR A 20 6.70 -14.54 12.30
CA THR A 20 7.87 -15.11 12.97
C THR A 20 8.83 -15.69 11.94
N ILE A 21 10.10 -15.79 12.30
CA ILE A 21 11.13 -16.46 11.51
C ILE A 21 11.82 -17.47 12.42
N SER A 22 11.75 -18.74 12.02
CA SER A 22 12.46 -19.84 12.67
C SER A 22 13.84 -20.01 12.07
N ILE A 23 14.87 -19.98 12.92
CA ILE A 23 16.26 -20.13 12.50
C ILE A 23 16.82 -21.36 13.20
N SER A 24 17.33 -22.30 12.40
CA SER A 24 18.11 -23.44 12.86
C SER A 24 19.44 -23.44 12.13
N LYS A 25 20.46 -22.81 12.73
CA LYS A 25 21.80 -22.70 12.13
C LYS A 25 22.87 -22.75 13.20
N ALA A 26 23.95 -23.49 12.93
CA ALA A 26 25.11 -23.62 13.83
C ALA A 26 24.74 -24.06 15.28
N GLY A 27 23.76 -24.97 15.41
CA GLY A 27 23.31 -25.48 16.71
C GLY A 27 22.40 -24.51 17.50
N ILE A 28 22.11 -23.32 16.96
CA ILE A 28 21.15 -22.39 17.54
C ILE A 28 19.80 -22.63 16.87
N VAL A 29 18.82 -23.07 17.67
CA VAL A 29 17.42 -23.21 17.28
C VAL A 29 16.62 -22.16 18.04
N THR A 30 16.12 -21.15 17.33
CA THR A 30 15.36 -20.05 17.93
C THR A 30 14.30 -19.52 16.97
N THR A 31 13.24 -18.96 17.53
CA THR A 31 12.16 -18.30 16.78
C THR A 31 12.14 -16.82 17.13
N LEU A 32 12.27 -15.97 16.12
CA LEU A 32 12.28 -14.51 16.26
C LEU A 32 10.96 -13.93 15.77
N GLN A 33 10.49 -12.87 16.42
CA GLN A 33 9.30 -12.15 15.97
C GLN A 33 9.65 -11.25 14.78
N ALA A 34 8.85 -11.35 13.71
CA ALA A 34 8.98 -10.59 12.47
C ALA A 34 7.70 -9.79 12.19
N ARG A 35 7.23 -9.03 13.19
CA ARG A 35 6.03 -8.17 13.07
C ARG A 35 6.33 -6.91 12.28
N CYS A 36 6.40 -7.04 10.96
CA CYS A 36 6.62 -5.92 10.03
C CYS A 36 5.54 -5.88 8.94
N SER A 37 5.39 -4.69 8.34
CA SER A 37 4.60 -4.53 7.11
C SER A 37 5.54 -4.72 5.92
N VAL A 38 5.11 -5.49 4.93
CA VAL A 38 5.89 -5.73 3.71
C VAL A 38 5.34 -4.86 2.59
N VAL A 39 6.21 -4.06 1.97
CA VAL A 39 5.91 -3.33 0.74
C VAL A 39 6.77 -3.92 -0.36
N ALA A 40 6.14 -4.38 -1.43
CA ALA A 40 6.82 -5.00 -2.56
C ALA A 40 6.52 -4.23 -3.84
N ALA A 41 7.58 -3.98 -4.61
CA ALA A 41 7.48 -3.57 -6.00
C ALA A 41 7.97 -4.72 -6.89
N ALA A 42 7.22 -5.01 -7.94
CA ALA A 42 7.54 -6.02 -8.92
C ALA A 42 7.22 -5.48 -10.32
N ASN A 43 8.03 -5.87 -11.29
CA ASN A 43 7.79 -5.54 -12.68
C ASN A 43 7.05 -6.70 -13.37
N PRO A 44 6.23 -6.43 -14.40
CA PRO A 44 5.66 -7.47 -15.24
C PRO A 44 6.76 -8.28 -15.94
N VAL A 45 6.50 -9.56 -16.22
CA VAL A 45 7.50 -10.49 -16.80
C VAL A 45 8.02 -10.01 -18.16
N LYS A 46 7.13 -9.44 -18.99
CA LYS A 46 7.48 -8.90 -20.32
C LYS A 46 7.92 -7.42 -20.29
N GLY A 47 8.16 -6.86 -19.11
CA GLY A 47 8.53 -5.46 -18.90
C GLY A 47 7.38 -4.44 -19.01
N ARG A 48 6.30 -4.78 -19.73
CA ARG A 48 5.05 -3.98 -19.78
C ARG A 48 3.87 -4.83 -19.33
N TYR A 49 2.90 -4.18 -18.68
CA TYR A 49 1.68 -4.85 -18.23
C TYR A 49 0.71 -5.02 -19.40
N ASP A 50 0.31 -6.25 -19.70
CA ASP A 50 -0.65 -6.56 -20.75
C ASP A 50 -2.05 -6.72 -20.14
N SER A 51 -2.99 -5.87 -20.56
CA SER A 51 -4.36 -5.90 -20.01
C SER A 51 -5.23 -7.00 -20.60
N SER A 52 -4.76 -7.67 -21.68
CA SER A 52 -5.50 -8.77 -22.30
C SER A 52 -5.32 -10.10 -21.59
N VAL A 53 -4.24 -10.24 -20.79
CA VAL A 53 -3.92 -11.46 -20.04
C VAL A 53 -4.25 -11.30 -18.56
N SER A 54 -4.41 -12.43 -17.87
CA SER A 54 -4.70 -12.43 -16.43
C SER A 54 -3.56 -11.81 -15.62
N PHE A 55 -3.87 -11.36 -14.39
CA PHE A 55 -2.84 -10.80 -13.50
C PHE A 55 -1.73 -11.82 -13.18
N PHE A 56 -2.10 -13.10 -13.04
CA PHE A 56 -1.16 -14.20 -12.78
C PHE A 56 -0.18 -14.44 -13.91
N GLU A 57 -0.60 -14.26 -15.17
CA GLU A 57 0.29 -14.41 -16.31
C GLU A 57 1.21 -13.20 -16.51
N ASN A 58 0.77 -12.02 -16.07
CA ASN A 58 1.58 -10.81 -16.11
C ASN A 58 2.73 -10.82 -15.11
N VAL A 59 2.58 -11.55 -13.99
CA VAL A 59 3.47 -11.47 -12.83
C VAL A 59 3.92 -12.86 -12.41
N ASP A 60 5.24 -13.07 -12.33
CA ASP A 60 5.84 -14.36 -11.91
C ASP A 60 5.83 -14.53 -10.37
N LEU A 61 4.64 -14.46 -9.78
CA LEU A 61 4.42 -14.70 -8.35
C LEU A 61 3.45 -15.85 -8.14
N THR A 62 3.78 -16.71 -7.19
CA THR A 62 2.93 -17.85 -6.83
C THR A 62 1.69 -17.37 -6.08
N GLU A 63 0.57 -18.06 -6.27
CA GLU A 63 -0.71 -17.79 -5.61
C GLU A 63 -0.60 -17.66 -4.07
N PRO A 64 0.22 -18.46 -3.35
CA PRO A 64 0.39 -18.30 -1.92
C PRO A 64 1.01 -16.94 -1.53
N ILE A 65 1.89 -16.35 -2.35
CA ILE A 65 2.42 -15.01 -2.09
C ILE A 65 1.35 -13.95 -2.35
N LEU A 66 0.64 -14.07 -3.47
CA LEU A 66 -0.30 -13.03 -3.90
C LEU A 66 -1.50 -12.92 -2.98
N SER A 67 -2.05 -14.05 -2.54
CA SER A 67 -3.08 -14.05 -1.50
C SER A 67 -2.58 -13.39 -0.21
N ARG A 68 -1.27 -13.39 0.04
CA ARG A 68 -0.70 -12.80 1.26
C ARG A 68 -0.67 -11.28 1.31
N PHE A 69 -0.81 -10.62 0.16
CA PHE A 69 -0.88 -9.17 0.11
C PHE A 69 -2.30 -8.66 0.30
N ASP A 70 -2.46 -7.76 1.26
CA ASP A 70 -3.74 -7.12 1.58
C ASP A 70 -4.19 -6.14 0.49
N VAL A 71 -3.23 -5.50 -0.20
CA VAL A 71 -3.49 -4.49 -1.24
C VAL A 71 -2.57 -4.75 -2.43
N LEU A 72 -3.17 -4.82 -3.62
CA LEU A 72 -2.46 -4.96 -4.89
C LEU A 72 -2.71 -3.71 -5.74
N CYS A 73 -1.64 -3.01 -6.10
CA CYS A 73 -1.71 -1.82 -6.96
C CYS A 73 -1.05 -2.13 -8.32
N VAL A 74 -1.86 -2.12 -9.38
CA VAL A 74 -1.35 -2.24 -10.76
C VAL A 74 -1.21 -0.83 -11.34
N VAL A 75 0.03 -0.39 -11.56
CA VAL A 75 0.33 0.87 -12.22
C VAL A 75 0.51 0.60 -13.72
N ARG A 76 -0.33 1.24 -14.54
CA ARG A 76 -0.28 1.12 -16.00
C ARG A 76 0.19 2.43 -16.59
N ASP A 77 1.19 2.34 -17.46
CA ASP A 77 1.70 3.47 -18.24
C ASP A 77 0.99 3.47 -19.60
N ALA A 78 -0.07 4.27 -19.72
CA ALA A 78 -0.84 4.43 -20.95
C ALA A 78 -0.59 5.83 -21.50
N VAL A 79 -0.25 5.91 -22.78
CA VAL A 79 0.06 7.18 -23.45
C VAL A 79 -1.23 7.98 -23.60
N ASP A 80 -1.29 9.14 -22.95
CA ASP A 80 -2.39 10.10 -23.06
C ASP A 80 -1.77 11.50 -23.18
N PRO A 81 -1.93 12.20 -24.33
CA PRO A 81 -1.27 13.47 -24.57
C PRO A 81 -1.58 14.54 -23.53
N LEU A 82 -2.79 14.56 -22.95
CA LEU A 82 -3.18 15.57 -21.98
C LEU A 82 -2.56 15.31 -20.60
N VAL A 83 -2.57 14.05 -20.16
CA VAL A 83 -1.98 13.64 -18.88
C VAL A 83 -0.45 13.75 -18.96
N ASP A 84 0.14 13.34 -20.07
CA ASP A 84 1.58 13.39 -20.29
C ASP A 84 2.10 14.83 -20.36
N GLU A 85 1.35 15.75 -20.96
CA GLU A 85 1.70 17.17 -20.96
C GLU A 85 1.71 17.75 -19.53
N ASN A 86 0.68 17.44 -18.73
CA ASN A 86 0.59 17.89 -17.34
C ASN A 86 1.70 17.29 -16.48
N LEU A 87 2.00 15.99 -16.66
CA LEU A 87 3.10 15.32 -15.99
C LEU A 87 4.45 15.93 -16.37
N ALA A 88 4.69 16.16 -17.66
CA ALA A 88 5.93 16.77 -18.15
C ALA A 88 6.14 18.17 -17.56
N ARG A 89 5.08 19.01 -17.56
CA ARG A 89 5.11 20.33 -16.94
C ARG A 89 5.45 20.25 -15.45
N PHE A 90 4.81 19.32 -14.73
CA PHE A 90 5.07 19.09 -13.30
C PHE A 90 6.52 18.66 -13.04
N VAL A 91 7.06 17.73 -13.83
CA VAL A 91 8.44 17.24 -13.69
C VAL A 91 9.46 18.34 -13.96
N VAL A 92 9.26 19.17 -14.99
CA VAL A 92 10.14 20.31 -15.30
C VAL A 92 10.15 21.31 -14.15
N ASN A 93 8.98 21.67 -13.62
CA ASN A 93 8.86 22.57 -12.48
C ASN A 93 9.46 21.99 -11.18
N SER A 94 9.31 20.68 -10.97
CA SER A 94 9.94 19.99 -9.84
C SER A 94 11.47 19.98 -9.98
N HIS A 95 12.00 19.86 -11.20
CA HIS A 95 13.44 19.84 -11.44
C HIS A 95 14.09 21.21 -11.26
N SER A 96 13.42 22.29 -11.68
CA SER A 96 13.90 23.66 -11.43
C SER A 96 13.96 23.97 -9.93
N SER A 97 12.86 23.70 -9.20
CA SER A 97 12.79 23.94 -7.74
C SER A 97 13.70 23.04 -6.90
N SER A 98 14.07 21.85 -7.39
CA SER A 98 14.95 20.92 -6.67
C SER A 98 16.44 21.15 -6.94
N HIS A 99 16.81 22.18 -7.71
CA HIS A 99 18.20 22.42 -8.09
C HIS A 99 19.06 22.78 -6.86
N PRO A 100 20.22 22.12 -6.65
CA PRO A 100 21.01 22.28 -5.43
C PRO A 100 21.59 23.68 -5.24
N SER A 101 21.75 24.47 -6.32
CA SER A 101 22.26 25.85 -6.26
C SER A 101 21.27 26.86 -5.69
N GLU A 102 19.97 26.59 -5.74
CA GLU A 102 18.92 27.47 -5.20
C GLU A 102 18.57 27.14 -3.73
N SER A 103 19.01 25.98 -3.25
CA SER A 103 18.57 25.30 -2.02
C SER A 103 18.83 26.02 -0.67
N ARG A 104 19.44 27.20 -0.60
CA ARG A 104 19.68 27.90 0.68
C ARG A 104 19.01 29.26 0.81
N ALA A 105 18.71 29.94 -0.29
CA ALA A 105 18.12 31.27 -0.27
C ALA A 105 16.59 31.24 -0.44
N SER A 106 16.05 30.36 -1.29
CA SER A 106 14.60 30.26 -1.54
C SER A 106 13.85 29.38 -0.54
N LYS A 107 14.48 28.33 0.01
CA LYS A 107 13.82 27.43 0.99
C LYS A 107 13.40 28.08 2.30
N LEU A 108 14.01 29.22 2.69
CA LEU A 108 13.55 30.01 3.85
C LEU A 108 12.41 30.98 3.49
N ALA A 109 12.29 31.39 2.23
CA ALA A 109 11.20 32.26 1.76
C ALA A 109 9.93 31.45 1.46
N GLU A 110 10.05 30.28 0.85
CA GLU A 110 8.95 29.37 0.52
C GLU A 110 8.39 28.61 1.74
N ALA A 111 9.04 28.66 2.90
CA ALA A 111 8.46 28.14 4.14
C ALA A 111 7.32 29.01 4.68
N ASN A 112 7.22 30.28 4.22
CA ASN A 112 6.15 31.22 4.59
C ASN A 112 5.13 31.47 3.48
N GLU A 113 5.37 30.98 2.26
CA GLU A 113 4.38 31.01 1.20
C GLU A 113 3.78 29.61 1.05
N ALA A 114 2.47 29.51 1.34
CA ALA A 114 1.70 28.31 1.15
C ALA A 114 1.99 27.73 -0.26
N PRO A 115 2.22 26.42 -0.38
CA PRO A 115 2.50 25.82 -1.68
C PRO A 115 1.35 26.14 -2.63
N VAL A 116 1.71 26.74 -3.76
CA VAL A 116 0.81 27.16 -4.82
C VAL A 116 -0.09 25.98 -5.21
N MET A 117 -1.37 26.16 -4.90
CA MET A 117 -2.56 25.55 -5.50
C MET A 117 -2.31 24.26 -6.29
N SER A 118 -2.50 23.11 -5.64
CA SER A 118 -3.14 22.00 -6.34
C SER A 118 -4.52 22.46 -6.83
N GLU A 119 -4.98 22.00 -7.99
CA GLU A 119 -6.33 22.27 -8.50
C GLU A 119 -7.44 21.84 -7.51
N THR A 120 -7.08 21.05 -6.52
CA THR A 120 -7.84 20.80 -5.30
C THR A 120 -7.41 21.81 -4.23
N ASN A 121 -8.33 22.64 -3.72
CA ASN A 121 -8.14 23.57 -2.60
C ASN A 121 -7.79 22.85 -1.27
N VAL A 122 -6.71 22.10 -1.24
CA VAL A 122 -6.29 21.26 -0.11
C VAL A 122 -4.99 21.84 0.42
N GLU A 123 -5.06 22.46 1.59
CA GLU A 123 -3.86 22.88 2.32
C GLU A 123 -2.99 21.65 2.61
N LEU A 124 -1.77 21.67 2.06
CA LEU A 124 -0.82 20.58 2.27
C LEU A 124 -0.27 20.61 3.70
N ILE A 125 -0.32 19.46 4.37
CA ILE A 125 0.21 19.31 5.74
C ILE A 125 1.75 19.31 5.67
N PRO A 126 2.45 20.10 6.51
CA PRO A 126 3.90 20.06 6.60
C PRO A 126 4.42 18.66 6.96
N GLN A 127 5.48 18.22 6.30
CA GLN A 127 6.04 16.86 6.46
C GLN A 127 6.42 16.53 7.90
N ASP A 128 6.94 17.51 8.66
CA ASP A 128 7.30 17.30 10.06
C ASP A 128 6.10 17.11 10.97
N LEU A 129 4.99 17.80 10.68
CA LEU A 129 3.73 17.62 11.40
C LEU A 129 3.13 16.26 11.06
N LEU A 130 3.11 15.89 9.78
CA LEU A 130 2.62 14.58 9.33
C LEU A 130 3.38 13.43 10.00
N ARG A 131 4.71 13.51 10.08
CA ARG A 131 5.54 12.49 10.75
C ARG A 131 5.16 12.34 12.23
N LYS A 132 5.02 13.47 12.95
CA LYS A 132 4.60 13.48 14.36
C LYS A 132 3.18 12.93 14.53
N TYR A 133 2.28 13.29 13.62
CA TYR A 133 0.90 12.83 13.59
C TYR A 133 0.80 11.31 13.44
N LEU A 134 1.54 10.72 12.50
CA LEU A 134 1.55 9.26 12.28
C LEU A 134 2.06 8.50 13.52
N ILE A 135 3.10 9.01 14.19
CA ILE A 135 3.62 8.43 15.43
C ILE A 135 2.57 8.53 16.55
N PHE A 136 1.92 9.68 16.68
CA PHE A 136 0.88 9.91 17.68
C PHE A 136 -0.33 8.99 17.45
N ALA A 137 -0.84 8.93 16.22
CA ALA A 137 -1.98 8.09 15.86
C ALA A 137 -1.69 6.60 16.11
N ARG A 138 -0.48 6.12 15.78
CA ARG A 138 -0.09 4.72 16.01
C ARG A 138 0.02 4.36 17.49
N ARG A 139 0.36 5.31 18.37
CA ARG A 139 0.52 5.07 19.81
C ARG A 139 -0.78 5.22 20.59
N THR A 140 -1.61 6.18 20.22
CA THR A 140 -2.78 6.59 21.00
C THR A 140 -4.07 5.91 20.53
N ALA A 141 -4.22 5.66 19.23
CA ALA A 141 -5.47 5.18 18.65
C ALA A 141 -5.38 3.69 18.24
N SER A 142 -6.04 2.84 19.03
CA SER A 142 -6.37 1.46 18.68
C SER A 142 -7.89 1.33 18.49
N PRO A 143 -8.41 1.66 17.30
CA PRO A 143 -9.84 1.62 17.04
C PRO A 143 -10.39 0.20 17.17
N ARG A 144 -11.58 0.06 17.74
CA ARG A 144 -12.28 -1.21 17.88
C ARG A 144 -13.36 -1.38 16.80
N PHE A 145 -13.57 -2.64 16.42
CA PHE A 145 -14.55 -3.06 15.43
C PHE A 145 -15.81 -3.60 16.13
N GLU A 146 -16.63 -2.71 16.70
CA GLU A 146 -17.75 -3.11 17.59
C GLU A 146 -19.14 -2.76 17.03
N ASN A 147 -19.27 -1.72 16.21
CA ASN A 147 -20.56 -1.18 15.74
C ASN A 147 -20.69 -1.14 14.20
N VAL A 148 -20.06 -2.07 13.50
CA VAL A 148 -20.10 -2.12 12.03
C VAL A 148 -21.15 -3.13 11.58
N ASP A 149 -21.85 -2.82 10.49
CA ASP A 149 -22.78 -3.74 9.84
C ASP A 149 -22.06 -4.99 9.30
N GLN A 150 -22.23 -6.11 10.01
CA GLN A 150 -21.66 -7.41 9.63
C GLN A 150 -22.29 -7.96 8.34
N GLU A 151 -23.55 -7.62 8.05
CA GLU A 151 -24.20 -8.04 6.82
C GLU A 151 -23.59 -7.36 5.61
N LYS A 152 -23.23 -6.07 5.72
CA LYS A 152 -22.55 -5.33 4.64
C LYS A 152 -21.24 -6.01 4.22
N ILE A 153 -20.40 -6.37 5.18
CA ILE A 153 -19.08 -6.99 4.91
C ILE A 153 -19.24 -8.40 4.33
N SER A 154 -20.17 -9.19 4.89
CA SER A 154 -20.41 -10.54 4.39
C SER A 154 -20.93 -10.54 2.96
N ARG A 155 -21.84 -9.62 2.61
CA ARG A 155 -22.32 -9.40 1.24
C ARG A 155 -21.17 -9.00 0.31
N LEU A 156 -20.37 -8.00 0.71
CA LEU A 156 -19.21 -7.55 -0.07
C LEU A 156 -18.23 -8.70 -0.35
N TYR A 157 -17.92 -9.53 0.65
CA TYR A 157 -17.03 -10.68 0.47
C TYR A 157 -17.60 -11.72 -0.49
N ILE A 158 -18.91 -12.02 -0.40
CA ILE A 158 -19.59 -12.96 -1.30
C ILE A 158 -19.56 -12.43 -2.75
N ASP A 159 -19.84 -11.15 -2.93
CA ASP A 159 -19.84 -10.50 -4.24
C ASP A 159 -18.45 -10.51 -4.87
N LEU A 160 -17.41 -10.10 -4.11
CA LEU A 160 -16.00 -10.17 -4.55
C LEU A 160 -15.59 -11.59 -4.94
N ARG A 161 -16.00 -12.60 -4.16
CA ARG A 161 -15.67 -14.00 -4.46
C ARG A 161 -16.41 -14.50 -5.71
N ARG A 162 -17.66 -14.09 -5.92
CA ARG A 162 -18.44 -14.43 -7.11
C ARG A 162 -17.82 -13.82 -8.37
N GLU A 163 -17.46 -12.54 -8.33
CA GLU A 163 -16.84 -11.85 -9.46
C GLU A 163 -15.45 -12.40 -9.80
N SER A 164 -14.65 -12.71 -8.78
CA SER A 164 -13.33 -13.33 -8.95
C SER A 164 -13.41 -14.65 -9.72
N LEU A 165 -14.39 -15.51 -9.41
CA LEU A 165 -14.63 -16.77 -10.13
C LEU A 165 -15.07 -16.55 -11.57
N SER A 166 -15.91 -15.53 -11.82
CA SER A 166 -16.42 -15.20 -13.15
C SER A 166 -15.35 -14.60 -14.07
N SER A 167 -14.50 -13.73 -13.53
CA SER A 167 -13.53 -12.96 -14.32
C SER A 167 -12.18 -13.67 -14.49
N GLY A 168 -12.01 -14.87 -13.92
CA GLY A 168 -10.70 -15.53 -13.85
C GLY A 168 -9.67 -14.70 -13.07
N GLY A 169 -10.15 -13.92 -12.11
CA GLY A 169 -9.34 -12.99 -11.32
C GLY A 169 -8.58 -13.68 -10.18
N MET A 170 -7.93 -12.86 -9.34
CA MET A 170 -7.22 -13.35 -8.15
C MET A 170 -8.21 -14.00 -7.17
N PRO A 171 -7.96 -15.24 -6.68
CA PRO A 171 -8.89 -15.95 -5.83
C PRO A 171 -8.96 -15.29 -4.46
N ILE A 172 -10.18 -14.95 -4.06
CA ILE A 172 -10.41 -14.24 -2.80
C ILE A 172 -10.49 -15.24 -1.64
N ALA A 173 -9.46 -15.23 -0.78
CA ALA A 173 -9.40 -16.03 0.45
C ALA A 173 -9.98 -15.27 1.67
N LEU A 174 -10.24 -15.99 2.76
CA LEU A 174 -10.77 -15.40 4.01
C LEU A 174 -9.88 -14.30 4.59
N ARG A 175 -8.57 -14.37 4.38
CA ARG A 175 -7.63 -13.33 4.81
C ARG A 175 -7.94 -11.95 4.23
N HIS A 176 -8.52 -11.85 3.04
CA HIS A 176 -8.90 -10.57 2.46
C HIS A 176 -10.03 -9.90 3.25
N LEU A 177 -10.87 -10.68 3.95
CA LEU A 177 -11.83 -10.16 4.91
C LEU A 177 -11.11 -9.47 6.07
N GLU A 178 -10.06 -10.11 6.61
CA GLU A 178 -9.22 -9.49 7.64
C GLU A 178 -8.51 -8.24 7.10
N SER A 179 -8.09 -8.24 5.83
CA SER A 179 -7.51 -7.07 5.17
C SER A 179 -8.50 -5.90 5.15
N ILE A 180 -9.78 -6.13 4.82
CA ILE A 180 -10.83 -5.11 4.86
C ILE A 180 -10.96 -4.52 6.27
N VAL A 181 -11.00 -5.37 7.30
CA VAL A 181 -11.07 -4.93 8.70
C VAL A 181 -9.83 -4.11 9.07
N ARG A 182 -8.63 -4.57 8.73
CA ARG A 182 -7.36 -3.85 8.98
C ARG A 182 -7.32 -2.48 8.30
N MET A 183 -7.82 -2.38 7.07
CA MET A 183 -7.87 -1.11 6.33
C MET A 183 -8.90 -0.16 6.95
N SER A 184 -10.04 -0.68 7.39
CA SER A 184 -11.07 0.09 8.09
C SER A 184 -10.55 0.64 9.42
N GLU A 185 -9.83 -0.18 10.20
CA GLU A 185 -9.13 0.25 11.41
C GLU A 185 -8.02 1.26 11.11
N ALA A 186 -7.26 1.08 10.03
CA ALA A 186 -6.22 2.02 9.63
C ALA A 186 -6.82 3.39 9.30
N ARG A 187 -7.94 3.44 8.59
CA ARG A 187 -8.66 4.67 8.27
C ARG A 187 -9.25 5.34 9.51
N ALA A 188 -9.88 4.58 10.41
CA ALA A 188 -10.34 5.11 11.69
C ALA A 188 -9.18 5.67 12.53
N ARG A 189 -8.01 5.02 12.50
CA ARG A 189 -6.79 5.49 13.15
C ARG A 189 -6.26 6.79 12.52
N MET A 190 -6.36 6.96 11.20
CA MET A 190 -6.02 8.23 10.53
C MET A 190 -6.90 9.38 11.02
N HIS A 191 -8.14 9.11 11.43
CA HIS A 191 -9.05 10.08 12.05
C HIS A 191 -8.93 10.17 13.58
N LEU A 192 -7.96 9.48 14.21
CA LEU A 192 -7.79 9.39 15.67
C LEU A 192 -9.05 8.89 16.41
N ARG A 193 -9.88 8.08 15.75
CA ARG A 193 -11.11 7.53 16.35
C ARG A 193 -10.80 6.29 17.18
N SER A 194 -11.61 6.06 18.21
CA SER A 194 -11.58 4.85 19.05
C SER A 194 -12.46 3.71 18.52
N TYR A 195 -13.30 3.97 17.53
CA TYR A 195 -14.19 3.00 16.90
C TYR A 195 -14.26 3.23 15.39
N VAL A 196 -14.43 2.13 14.65
CA VAL A 196 -14.65 2.13 13.20
C VAL A 196 -16.11 2.52 12.92
N ARG A 197 -16.33 3.38 11.92
CA ARG A 197 -17.68 3.76 11.43
C ARG A 197 -17.96 3.10 10.08
N ASP A 198 -19.23 3.04 9.69
CA ASP A 198 -19.63 2.51 8.38
C ASP A 198 -19.04 3.30 7.20
N ASP A 199 -18.73 4.59 7.39
CA ASP A 199 -18.04 5.40 6.40
C ASP A 199 -16.61 4.91 6.14
N ASP A 200 -15.98 4.27 7.14
CA ASP A 200 -14.58 3.81 7.08
C ASP A 200 -14.46 2.45 6.35
N VAL A 201 -15.57 1.72 6.19
CA VAL A 201 -15.71 0.35 5.62
C VAL A 201 -16.25 0.38 4.20
#